data_AF-A0A8X6VAG8-F1
#
_entry.id   AF-A0A8X6VAG8-F1
#
_cell.length_a   1.000
_cell.length_b   1.000
_cell.length_c   1.000
_cell.angle_alpha   90.00
_cell.angle_beta   90.00
_cell.angle_gamma   90.00
#
_symmetry.space_group_name_H-M   'P 1'
#
loop_
_entity.id
_entity.type
_entity.pdbx_description
1 polymer ?
#
loop_
_entity_poly.entity_id
_entity_poly.type
_entity_poly.pdbx_seq_one_letter_code
_entity_poly.pdbx_strand_id
1 'polypeptide(L)'
;MRQIAAKVPCGLSTVVRTLKRFSERNFIADRGRSGRPRKTSLREDSDESQFCISGNQSSAYVRRRTHEEFSPQCLKPTVKCPTKVMVWVCMSSHGVGRLHIVSGTVKAMDYIEILQNKLLPTARDLLGNQL
;
A
#
# COMPACT_ATOMS: atom_id res chain seq x y z
N MET A 1 32.77 -12.85 14.44
CA MET A 1 31.41 -12.67 13.86
C MET A 1 30.30 -13.42 14.59
N ARG A 2 30.46 -14.71 14.92
CA ARG A 2 29.45 -15.48 15.69
C ARG A 2 29.12 -14.88 17.08
N GLN A 3 30.10 -14.33 17.79
CA GLN A 3 29.88 -13.72 19.11
C GLN A 3 29.06 -12.41 19.06
N ILE A 4 29.08 -11.66 17.95
CA ILE A 4 28.27 -10.45 17.76
C ILE A 4 26.82 -10.84 17.44
N ALA A 5 26.63 -11.84 16.59
CA ALA A 5 25.33 -12.44 16.30
C ALA A 5 24.70 -13.15 17.51
N ALA A 6 25.48 -13.46 18.55
CA ALA A 6 24.97 -13.98 19.81
C ALA A 6 24.48 -12.86 20.76
N LYS A 7 25.01 -11.64 20.61
CA LYS A 7 24.64 -10.45 21.40
C LYS A 7 23.50 -9.64 20.78
N VAL A 8 23.26 -9.79 19.48
CA VAL A 8 22.16 -9.15 18.75
C VAL A 8 21.28 -10.27 18.19
N PRO A 9 19.94 -10.24 18.34
CA PRO A 9 19.05 -11.30 17.85
C PRO A 9 18.91 -11.26 16.33
N CYS A 10 20.02 -11.38 15.61
CA CYS A 10 20.08 -11.33 14.15
C CYS A 10 20.99 -12.44 13.62
N GLY A 11 20.62 -13.00 12.47
CA GLY A 11 21.39 -14.09 11.86
C GLY A 11 22.81 -13.66 11.46
N LEU A 12 23.73 -14.62 11.45
CA LEU A 12 25.15 -14.39 11.09
C LEU A 12 25.31 -13.72 9.72
N SER A 13 24.47 -14.06 8.75
CA SER A 13 24.45 -13.48 7.40
C SER A 13 24.12 -11.98 7.40
N THR A 14 23.28 -11.52 8.33
CA THR A 14 22.94 -10.11 8.52
C THR A 14 24.14 -9.35 9.08
N VAL A 15 24.81 -9.89 10.08
CA VAL A 15 26.04 -9.29 10.65
C VAL A 15 27.13 -9.14 9.60
N VAL A 16 27.35 -10.18 8.78
CA VAL A 16 28.33 -10.17 7.68
C VAL A 16 27.98 -9.10 6.64
N ARG A 17 26.71 -9.03 6.20
CA ARG A 17 26.25 -8.04 5.22
C ARG A 17 26.39 -6.61 5.74
N THR A 18 26.08 -6.38 7.01
CA THR A 18 26.21 -5.06 7.63
C THR A 18 27.67 -4.64 7.78
N LEU A 19 28.56 -5.54 8.22
CA LEU A 19 30.00 -5.26 8.31
C LEU A 19 30.63 -5.00 6.94
N LYS A 20 30.25 -5.77 5.92
CA LYS A 20 30.68 -5.52 4.53
C LYS A 20 30.25 -4.12 4.06
N ARG A 21 28.97 -3.76 4.28
CA ARG A 21 28.45 -2.43 3.95
C ARG A 21 29.13 -1.30 4.74
N PHE A 22 29.48 -1.55 6.00
CA PHE A 22 30.19 -0.59 6.84
C PHE A 22 31.63 -0.38 6.36
N SER A 23 32.35 -1.46 6.02
CA SER A 23 33.70 -1.37 5.44
C SER A 23 33.73 -0.59 4.13
N GLU A 24 32.65 -0.63 3.35
CA GLU A 24 32.56 0.07 2.06
C GLU A 24 32.21 1.56 2.20
N ARG A 25 31.60 1.98 3.32
CA ARG A 25 30.97 3.32 3.43
C ARG A 25 31.30 4.10 4.68
N ASN A 26 31.90 3.46 5.68
CA ASN A 26 32.25 4.03 6.99
C ASN A 26 31.10 4.76 7.70
N PHE A 27 29.83 4.42 7.41
CA PHE A 27 28.66 5.09 8.00
C PHE A 27 27.48 4.13 8.25
N ILE A 28 26.86 4.26 9.43
CA ILE A 28 25.73 3.44 9.91
C ILE A 28 24.51 4.35 10.08
N ALA A 29 24.00 4.90 8.98
CA ALA A 29 22.69 5.56 9.01
C ALA A 29 21.75 4.91 8.01
N ASP A 30 20.46 5.01 8.31
CA ASP A 30 19.42 4.66 7.35
C ASP A 30 19.60 5.46 6.07
N ARG A 31 19.41 4.79 4.93
CA ARG A 31 19.46 5.50 3.65
C ARG A 31 18.27 6.45 3.58
N GLY A 32 18.51 7.66 3.08
CA GLY A 32 17.44 8.48 2.56
C GLY A 32 16.62 7.66 1.55
N ARG A 33 15.30 7.79 1.60
CA ARG A 33 14.40 7.11 0.66
C ARG A 33 14.88 7.42 -0.76
N SER A 34 15.17 6.39 -1.55
CA SER A 34 15.61 6.54 -2.95
C SER A 34 14.47 6.89 -3.91
N GLY A 35 13.25 7.04 -3.38
CA GLY A 35 12.07 7.40 -4.13
C GLY A 35 12.04 8.89 -4.47
N ARG A 36 11.20 9.24 -5.44
CA ARG A 36 10.88 10.63 -5.80
C ARG A 36 10.45 11.39 -4.54
N PRO A 37 11.07 12.54 -4.22
CA PRO A 37 10.62 13.38 -3.12
C PRO A 37 9.13 13.70 -3.27
N ARG A 38 8.40 13.71 -2.15
CA ARG A 38 6.97 14.04 -2.15
C ARG A 38 6.79 15.42 -2.78
N LYS A 39 6.01 15.49 -3.87
CA LYS A 39 5.70 16.76 -4.54
C LYS A 39 4.49 17.47 -3.94
N THR A 40 3.61 16.74 -3.27
CA THR A 40 2.49 17.31 -2.52
C THR A 40 2.99 17.88 -1.20
N SER A 41 2.52 19.08 -0.86
CA SER A 41 2.70 19.70 0.45
C SER A 41 1.90 18.91 1.51
N LEU A 42 1.97 19.31 2.77
CA LEU A 42 1.20 18.69 3.87
C LEU A 42 -0.35 18.75 3.70
N ARG A 43 -0.82 19.31 2.58
CA ARG A 43 -2.22 19.49 2.20
C ARG A 43 -2.70 18.29 1.40
N GLU A 44 -3.64 17.58 2.00
CA GLU A 44 -4.72 16.82 1.37
C GLU A 44 -4.31 16.00 0.13
N ASP A 45 -3.99 14.73 0.37
CA ASP A 45 -3.82 13.73 -0.69
C ASP A 45 -5.21 13.11 -0.97
N SER A 46 -5.69 13.11 -2.22
CA SER A 46 -6.89 12.38 -2.65
C SER A 46 -6.52 11.31 -3.67
N ASP A 47 -7.09 10.11 -3.55
CA ASP A 47 -6.78 8.99 -4.43
C ASP A 47 -8.01 8.14 -4.75
N GLU A 48 -7.92 7.42 -5.87
CA GLU A 48 -8.93 6.47 -6.34
C GLU A 48 -8.40 5.05 -6.18
N SER A 49 -9.16 4.19 -5.50
CA SER A 49 -8.79 2.80 -5.28
C SER A 49 -9.93 1.86 -5.67
N GLN A 50 -9.57 0.77 -6.34
CA GLN A 50 -10.52 -0.26 -6.75
C GLN A 50 -10.46 -1.46 -5.80
N PHE A 51 -11.61 -1.85 -5.27
CA PHE A 51 -11.74 -2.99 -4.36
C PHE A 51 -12.58 -4.09 -5.02
N CYS A 52 -12.13 -5.35 -4.92
CA CYS A 52 -12.89 -6.50 -5.43
C CYS A 52 -13.83 -7.00 -4.33
N ILE A 53 -15.13 -7.09 -4.63
CA ILE A 53 -16.12 -7.69 -3.72
C ILE A 53 -16.05 -9.22 -3.82
N SER A 54 -15.98 -9.73 -5.05
CA SER A 54 -15.94 -11.17 -5.33
C SER A 54 -14.58 -11.56 -5.90
N GLY A 55 -14.10 -12.75 -5.55
CA GLY A 55 -12.80 -13.24 -6.00
C GLY A 55 -11.64 -12.67 -5.18
N ASN A 56 -11.12 -13.48 -4.27
CA ASN A 56 -9.92 -13.13 -3.53
C ASN A 56 -8.71 -13.22 -4.48
N GLN A 57 -8.26 -12.09 -5.03
CA GLN A 57 -7.11 -11.99 -5.94
C GLN A 57 -5.78 -12.38 -5.30
N SER A 58 -5.75 -12.61 -3.99
CA SER A 58 -4.55 -13.13 -3.32
C SER A 58 -4.25 -14.56 -3.75
N SER A 59 -2.97 -14.83 -3.95
CA SER A 59 -2.46 -16.19 -4.07
C SER A 59 -2.73 -16.95 -2.77
N ALA A 60 -3.21 -18.18 -2.91
CA ALA A 60 -3.34 -19.10 -1.78
C ALA A 60 -2.12 -20.03 -1.75
N TYR A 61 -1.55 -20.21 -0.56
CA TYR A 61 -0.51 -21.22 -0.35
C TYR A 61 -1.17 -22.57 -0.12
N VAL A 62 -0.76 -23.58 -0.88
CA VAL A 62 -1.22 -24.97 -0.74
C VAL A 62 -0.02 -25.89 -0.55
N ARG A 63 -0.11 -26.84 0.40
CA ARG A 63 0.86 -27.93 0.54
C ARG A 63 0.45 -29.08 -0.37
N ARG A 64 1.36 -29.59 -1.20
CA ARG A 64 1.11 -30.68 -2.15
C ARG A 64 2.35 -31.56 -2.33
N ARG A 65 2.16 -32.81 -2.78
CA ARG A 65 3.27 -33.70 -3.15
C ARG A 65 3.69 -33.46 -4.61
N THR A 66 4.81 -34.03 -5.01
CA THR A 66 5.26 -34.03 -6.40
C THR A 66 4.19 -34.66 -7.30
N HIS A 67 3.91 -34.05 -8.45
CA HIS A 67 2.87 -34.43 -9.43
C HIS A 67 1.39 -34.18 -9.03
N GLU A 68 1.11 -33.56 -7.88
CA GLU A 68 -0.27 -33.19 -7.49
C GLU A 68 -0.65 -31.76 -7.87
N GLU A 69 0.13 -31.11 -8.75
CA GLU A 69 -0.01 -29.67 -9.00
C GLU A 69 -1.33 -29.24 -9.65
N PHE A 70 -1.89 -30.10 -10.50
CA PHE A 70 -3.17 -29.88 -11.17
C PHE A 70 -4.34 -30.59 -10.47
N SER A 71 -4.13 -31.14 -9.27
CA SER A 71 -5.23 -31.69 -8.48
C SER A 71 -6.25 -30.59 -8.17
N PRO A 72 -7.56 -30.83 -8.32
CA PRO A 72 -8.59 -29.82 -8.05
C PRO A 72 -8.54 -29.31 -6.61
N GLN A 73 -8.02 -30.11 -5.67
CA GLN A 73 -7.80 -29.70 -4.27
C GLN A 73 -6.64 -28.71 -4.11
N CYS A 74 -5.72 -28.68 -5.08
CA CYS A 74 -4.55 -27.80 -5.12
C CYS A 74 -4.74 -26.57 -6.01
N LEU A 75 -5.89 -26.45 -6.67
CA LEU A 75 -6.22 -25.34 -7.55
C LEU A 75 -7.28 -24.46 -6.92
N LYS A 76 -7.07 -23.15 -7.01
CA LYS A 76 -8.07 -22.15 -6.65
C LYS A 76 -8.64 -21.57 -7.95
N PRO A 77 -9.90 -21.82 -8.30
CA PRO A 77 -10.48 -21.23 -9.50
C PRO A 77 -10.49 -19.71 -9.40
N THR A 78 -10.04 -19.04 -10.44
CA THR A 78 -9.99 -17.57 -10.52
C THR A 78 -11.04 -17.06 -11.49
N VAL A 79 -11.76 -16.01 -11.09
CA VAL A 79 -12.68 -15.30 -11.98
C VAL A 79 -11.89 -14.22 -12.72
N LYS A 80 -11.94 -14.22 -14.06
CA LYS A 80 -11.24 -13.23 -14.91
C LYS A 80 -11.76 -11.80 -14.70
N CYS A 81 -13.07 -11.66 -14.51
CA CYS A 81 -13.76 -10.38 -14.32
C CYS A 81 -14.52 -10.38 -12.99
N PRO A 82 -13.82 -10.23 -11.85
CA PRO A 82 -14.50 -10.16 -10.56
C PRO A 82 -15.36 -8.90 -10.46
N THR A 83 -16.35 -8.92 -9.57
CA THR A 83 -17.15 -7.73 -9.26
C THR A 83 -16.28 -6.77 -8.46
N LYS A 84 -16.14 -5.53 -8.94
CA LYS A 84 -15.29 -4.51 -8.32
C LYS A 84 -16.08 -3.24 -8.05
N VAL A 85 -15.67 -2.52 -7.02
CA VAL A 85 -16.19 -1.21 -6.64
C VAL A 85 -15.05 -0.19 -6.69
N MET A 86 -15.33 0.96 -7.28
CA MET A 86 -14.45 2.11 -7.25
C MET A 86 -14.75 2.92 -6.00
N VAL A 87 -13.71 3.28 -5.27
CA VAL A 87 -13.82 4.10 -4.07
C VAL A 87 -12.90 5.30 -4.23
N TRP A 88 -13.45 6.47 -3.96
CA TRP A 88 -12.71 7.71 -3.86
C TRP A 88 -12.58 8.12 -2.39
N VAL A 89 -11.38 8.54 -2.00
CA VAL A 89 -11.13 9.04 -0.64
C VAL A 89 -10.13 10.20 -0.67
N CYS A 90 -10.28 11.10 0.28
CA CYS A 90 -9.29 12.14 0.58
C CYS A 90 -8.71 11.90 1.97
N MET A 91 -7.44 12.20 2.18
CA MET A 91 -6.76 12.13 3.47
C MET A 91 -5.82 13.32 3.67
N SER A 92 -5.75 13.80 4.91
CA SER A 92 -4.91 14.91 5.33
C SER A 92 -4.07 14.50 6.55
N SER A 93 -3.13 15.34 6.95
CA SER A 93 -2.38 15.18 8.21
C SER A 93 -3.29 15.15 9.45
N HIS A 94 -4.45 15.80 9.36
CA HIS A 94 -5.45 15.86 10.44
C HIS A 94 -6.40 14.66 10.49
N GLY A 95 -6.41 13.80 9.47
CA GLY A 95 -7.28 12.64 9.43
C GLY A 95 -7.71 12.21 8.03
N VAL A 96 -8.54 11.18 7.98
CA VAL A 96 -9.12 10.66 6.74
C VAL A 96 -10.45 11.36 6.49
N GLY A 97 -10.65 11.79 5.25
CA GLY A 97 -11.87 12.37 4.75
C GLY A 97 -12.97 11.36 4.51
N ARG A 98 -14.14 11.84 4.06
CA ARG A 98 -15.28 10.95 3.79
C ARG A 98 -14.98 10.03 2.62
N LEU A 99 -15.24 8.74 2.82
CA LEU A 99 -15.13 7.72 1.79
C LEU A 99 -16.35 7.75 0.87
N HIS A 100 -16.13 7.78 -0.44
CA HIS A 100 -17.19 7.81 -1.43
C HIS A 100 -17.12 6.61 -2.37
N ILE A 101 -18.18 5.81 -2.37
CA ILE A 101 -18.34 4.68 -3.28
C ILE A 101 -18.87 5.20 -4.61
N VAL A 102 -18.11 4.98 -5.68
CA VAL A 102 -18.48 5.37 -7.04
C VAL A 102 -19.13 4.19 -7.75
N SER A 103 -20.26 4.47 -8.40
CA SER A 103 -20.95 3.49 -9.23
C SER A 103 -20.29 3.40 -10.60
N GLY A 104 -19.59 2.29 -10.86
CA GLY A 104 -18.89 2.07 -12.12
C GLY A 104 -17.54 2.78 -12.21
N THR A 105 -17.15 3.15 -13.43
CA THR A 105 -15.87 3.84 -13.71
C THR A 105 -16.06 5.35 -13.58
N VAL A 106 -15.17 6.00 -12.82
CA VAL A 106 -15.17 7.47 -12.66
C VAL A 106 -14.92 8.13 -14.03
N LYS A 107 -15.87 8.95 -14.50
CA LYS A 107 -15.65 9.84 -15.64
C LYS A 107 -15.18 11.21 -15.17
N ALA A 108 -14.66 12.01 -16.10
CA ALA A 108 -14.18 13.36 -15.78
C ALA A 108 -15.25 14.26 -15.13
N MET A 109 -16.51 14.17 -15.59
CA MET A 109 -17.61 14.94 -15.00
C MET A 109 -17.95 14.48 -13.59
N ASP A 110 -18.01 13.16 -13.37
CA ASP A 110 -18.23 12.58 -12.04
C ASP A 110 -17.12 13.01 -11.07
N TYR A 111 -15.87 13.08 -11.56
CA TYR A 111 -14.74 13.56 -10.76
C TYR A 111 -14.91 15.02 -10.32
N ILE A 112 -15.31 15.91 -11.24
CA ILE A 112 -15.58 17.32 -10.90
C ILE A 112 -16.68 17.42 -9.84
N GLU A 113 -17.74 16.63 -9.99
CA GLU A 113 -18.84 16.57 -9.03
C GLU A 113 -18.37 16.08 -7.65
N ILE A 114 -17.56 15.02 -7.61
CA ILE A 114 -16.99 14.48 -6.38
C ILE A 114 -16.10 15.52 -5.68
N LEU A 115 -15.29 16.27 -6.42
CA LEU A 115 -14.48 17.34 -5.85
C LEU A 115 -15.36 18.42 -5.21
N GLN A 116 -16.37 18.90 -5.91
CA GLN A 116 -17.25 19.96 -5.40
C GLN A 116 -18.08 19.50 -4.20
N ASN A 117 -18.66 18.30 -4.28
CA ASN A 117 -19.64 17.82 -3.32
C ASN A 117 -19.02 17.05 -2.14
N LYS A 118 -17.81 16.51 -2.29
CA LYS A 118 -17.17 15.65 -1.27
C LYS A 118 -15.85 16.22 -0.78
N LEU A 119 -14.97 16.70 -1.67
CA LEU A 119 -13.67 17.23 -1.26
C LEU A 119 -13.85 18.55 -0.49
N LEU A 120 -14.56 19.54 -1.05
CA LEU A 120 -14.67 20.86 -0.42
C LEU A 120 -15.28 20.82 1.00
N PRO A 121 -16.36 20.07 1.28
CA PRO A 121 -16.87 19.95 2.65
C PRO A 121 -15.88 19.25 3.57
N THR A 122 -15.23 18.18 3.09
CA THR A 122 -14.24 17.44 3.88
C THR A 122 -13.03 18.30 4.22
N ALA A 123 -12.56 19.12 3.28
CA ALA A 123 -11.47 20.06 3.51
C ALA A 123 -11.84 21.11 4.56
N ARG A 124 -13.09 21.61 4.55
CA ARG A 124 -13.57 22.51 5.60
C ARG A 124 -13.66 21.80 6.95
N ASP A 125 -14.13 20.56 7.00
CA ASP A 125 -14.22 19.79 8.24
C ASP A 125 -12.82 19.49 8.82
N LEU A 126 -11.84 19.17 7.97
CA LEU A 126 -10.48 18.77 8.39
C LEU A 126 -9.52 19.96 8.58
N LEU A 127 -9.73 21.08 7.88
CA LEU A 127 -8.84 22.25 7.89
C LEU A 127 -9.50 23.52 8.45
N GLY A 128 -10.77 23.48 8.84
CA GLY A 128 -11.57 24.64 9.25
C GLY A 128 -11.07 25.44 10.46
N ASN A 129 -9.95 25.04 11.07
CA ASN A 129 -9.26 25.79 12.12
C ASN A 129 -7.89 26.36 11.68
N GLN A 130 -7.57 26.36 10.38
CA GLN A 130 -6.28 26.85 9.84
C GLN A 130 -6.42 27.76 8.60
N LEU A 131 -7.57 28.38 8.39
CA LEU A 131 -7.74 29.49 7.43
C LEU A 131 -7.99 30.81 8.16
#